data_AF-M2Y2C4-F1
#
_entry.id   AF-M2Y2C4-F1
#
_cell.length_a   1.000
_cell.length_b   1.000
_cell.length_c   1.000
_cell.angle_alpha   90.00
_cell.angle_beta   90.00
_cell.angle_gamma   90.00
#
_symmetry.space_group_name_H-M   'P 1'
#
loop_
_entity.id
_entity.type
_entity.pdbx_description
1 polymer ?
#
loop_
_entity_poly.entity_id
_entity_poly.type
_entity_poly.pdbx_seq_one_letter_code
_entity_poly.pdbx_strand_id
1 'polypeptide(L)'
;MSTYGVGGVLTFLVLIIPSVTYIIYKTQTKPEYNQLLYESTQEYPLRRLFVPARQTCPVEDLSHIKSKENLQPFHHVFIIMLENMGNKVIIGNEYMPFINLLIENFGFAAEYYGVTHTSLPNYIALTSGSNWWSHNDSTEQVFNHTCIADQLEQNGQTWRNYAQSIPYAGYKETSIYPPNSSFLWFQDHCPFLFYPQIFSQSDRLANVVPLHQLENDLENCTTPHFAFITPDACHDMHGGSDLCPSVHLYPNEPNKLLDCLDANVTLEDCQKIRYLWKTGDDFVREWVTKIIQSPSWIGNSVIFVTFDESNFNEPLDEFIRGGPNTDYIYGSNFTFDGHSFFIQGLYGGGHIPLIVISRNYPYHVVSHRTSNHYNLLKTIEASWGLDYLGFASDNIQVSVLSEFFSSSFNKSFL
;
A
#
# COMPACT_ATOMS: atom_id res chain seq x y z
N MET A 1 -64.08 -50.35 -39.69
CA MET A 1 -63.96 -49.13 -38.87
C MET A 1 -63.80 -47.94 -39.82
N SER A 2 -64.86 -47.13 -39.90
CA SER A 2 -64.94 -45.77 -40.45
C SER A 2 -63.95 -44.83 -39.68
N THR A 3 -63.38 -43.72 -40.13
CA THR A 3 -63.89 -42.58 -40.94
C THR A 3 -62.74 -41.63 -41.33
N TYR A 4 -63.02 -40.74 -42.29
CA TYR A 4 -62.25 -39.64 -42.90
C TYR A 4 -61.62 -38.56 -41.98
N GLY A 5 -60.60 -37.83 -42.49
CA GLY A 5 -60.58 -36.35 -42.43
C GLY A 5 -59.26 -35.57 -42.13
N VAL A 6 -58.63 -35.03 -43.18
CA VAL A 6 -58.00 -33.69 -43.37
C VAL A 6 -57.03 -33.07 -42.32
N GLY A 7 -55.82 -32.68 -42.79
CA GLY A 7 -55.32 -31.29 -42.66
C GLY A 7 -54.04 -31.00 -41.85
N GLY A 8 -53.12 -30.23 -42.47
CA GLY A 8 -52.35 -29.19 -41.76
C GLY A 8 -50.87 -29.44 -41.48
N VAL A 9 -50.01 -28.73 -42.22
CA VAL A 9 -48.59 -28.51 -41.92
C VAL A 9 -48.45 -27.56 -40.72
N LEU A 10 -47.55 -27.84 -39.78
CA LEU A 10 -46.88 -26.78 -39.01
C LEU A 10 -45.44 -27.16 -38.67
N THR A 11 -44.52 -26.42 -39.28
CA THR A 11 -43.09 -26.43 -39.00
C THR A 11 -42.84 -25.69 -37.69
N PHE A 12 -42.18 -26.33 -36.72
CA PHE A 12 -41.47 -25.63 -35.65
C PHE A 12 -40.04 -26.12 -35.60
N LEU A 13 -39.11 -25.21 -35.90
CA LEU A 13 -37.70 -25.35 -35.62
C LEU A 13 -37.52 -25.39 -34.10
N VAL A 14 -37.03 -26.51 -33.56
CA VAL A 14 -36.53 -26.56 -32.18
C VAL A 14 -35.02 -26.75 -32.25
N LEU A 15 -34.28 -25.70 -31.88
CA LEU A 15 -32.85 -25.74 -31.63
C LEU A 15 -32.57 -26.72 -30.49
N ILE A 16 -31.77 -27.75 -30.75
CA ILE A 16 -31.26 -28.67 -29.73
C ILE A 16 -30.04 -27.99 -29.08
N ILE A 17 -30.13 -27.71 -27.78
CA ILE A 17 -28.96 -27.41 -26.94
C ILE A 17 -28.67 -28.68 -26.12
N PRO A 18 -27.50 -29.31 -26.24
CA PRO A 18 -27.14 -30.40 -25.35
C PRO A 18 -26.53 -29.85 -24.06
N SER A 19 -27.19 -30.17 -22.94
CA SER A 19 -26.72 -29.98 -21.57
C SER A 19 -25.49 -30.85 -21.28
N VAL A 20 -24.42 -30.29 -20.72
CA VAL A 20 -23.27 -31.05 -20.22
C VAL A 20 -23.44 -31.29 -18.71
N THR A 21 -23.53 -32.56 -18.34
CA THR A 21 -23.52 -33.04 -16.95
C THR A 21 -22.07 -33.23 -16.50
N TYR A 22 -21.65 -32.60 -15.40
CA TYR A 22 -20.34 -32.84 -14.80
C TYR A 22 -20.42 -33.93 -13.72
N ILE A 23 -19.56 -34.94 -13.84
CA ILE A 23 -19.31 -36.00 -12.84
C ILE A 23 -18.17 -35.51 -11.94
N ILE A 24 -18.42 -35.44 -10.63
CA ILE A 24 -17.41 -35.08 -9.63
C ILE A 24 -16.65 -36.35 -9.20
N TYR A 25 -15.34 -36.39 -9.44
CA TYR A 25 -14.43 -37.28 -8.72
C TYR A 25 -13.67 -36.46 -7.68
N LYS A 26 -13.68 -36.93 -6.43
CA LYS A 26 -12.99 -36.31 -5.30
C LYS A 26 -11.74 -37.13 -5.00
N THR A 27 -10.55 -36.58 -5.25
CA THR A 27 -9.28 -37.10 -4.72
C THR A 27 -8.52 -35.96 -4.05
N GLN A 28 -8.08 -36.20 -2.81
CA GLN A 28 -7.28 -35.28 -2.01
C GLN A 28 -5.85 -35.17 -2.58
N THR A 29 -5.40 -33.97 -2.94
CA THR A 29 -4.00 -33.67 -3.26
C THR A 29 -3.55 -32.35 -2.61
N LYS A 30 -2.27 -32.31 -2.22
CA LYS A 30 -1.53 -31.14 -1.72
C LYS A 30 -1.62 -29.97 -2.73
N PRO A 31 -1.48 -28.70 -2.32
CA PRO A 31 -1.64 -27.58 -3.24
C PRO A 31 -0.44 -27.51 -4.19
N GLU A 32 -0.63 -28.00 -5.41
CA GLU A 32 0.25 -27.68 -6.53
C GLU A 32 -0.08 -26.27 -7.01
N TYR A 33 0.90 -25.37 -6.95
CA TYR A 33 0.91 -24.09 -7.65
C TYR A 33 0.81 -24.37 -9.15
N ASN A 34 -0.41 -24.45 -9.69
CA ASN A 34 -0.63 -24.39 -11.13
C ASN A 34 -2.06 -23.95 -11.45
N GLN A 35 -2.11 -23.00 -12.39
CA GLN A 35 -3.24 -22.69 -13.26
C GLN A 35 -4.26 -21.64 -12.76
N LEU A 36 -3.79 -20.41 -12.57
CA LEU A 36 -4.60 -19.22 -12.88
C LEU A 36 -4.08 -18.63 -14.20
N LEU A 37 -4.55 -19.23 -15.31
CA LEU A 37 -4.35 -18.73 -16.66
C LEU A 37 -5.20 -17.47 -16.87
N TYR A 38 -4.51 -16.35 -17.10
CA TYR A 38 -4.79 -15.34 -18.13
C TYR A 38 -6.27 -15.00 -18.39
N GLU A 39 -6.79 -14.00 -17.67
CA GLU A 39 -7.76 -13.06 -18.24
C GLU A 39 -7.03 -11.74 -18.50
N SER A 40 -6.65 -11.55 -19.77
CA SER A 40 -6.03 -10.33 -20.28
C SER A 40 -7.03 -9.19 -20.33
N THR A 41 -6.57 -7.99 -19.96
CA THR A 41 -7.02 -6.69 -20.50
C THR A 41 -8.55 -6.49 -20.53
N GLN A 42 -9.19 -6.34 -19.37
CA GLN A 42 -10.39 -5.50 -19.35
C GLN A 42 -9.93 -4.06 -19.15
N GLU A 43 -10.18 -3.21 -20.15
CA GLU A 43 -10.25 -1.76 -19.91
C GLU A 43 -11.15 -1.55 -18.69
N TYR A 44 -10.58 -1.15 -17.57
CA TYR A 44 -11.37 -0.76 -16.41
C TYR A 44 -11.87 0.65 -16.69
N PRO A 45 -13.17 0.87 -17.00
CA PRO A 45 -13.64 2.24 -17.09
C PRO A 45 -13.51 2.84 -15.69
N LEU A 46 -12.58 3.78 -15.50
CA LEU A 46 -12.39 4.57 -14.27
C LEU A 46 -13.75 4.99 -13.67
N ARG A 47 -14.71 5.33 -14.54
CA ARG A 47 -16.10 5.67 -14.17
C ARG A 47 -16.84 4.65 -13.31
N ARG A 48 -16.48 3.36 -13.30
CA ARG A 48 -17.09 2.34 -12.43
C ARG A 48 -16.36 2.16 -11.10
N LEU A 49 -15.04 2.36 -11.08
CA LEU A 49 -14.21 2.19 -9.88
C LEU A 49 -14.40 3.36 -8.92
N PHE A 50 -14.55 4.58 -9.46
CA PHE A 50 -14.64 5.81 -8.68
C PHE A 50 -16.09 6.33 -8.54
N VAL A 51 -17.05 5.43 -8.28
CA VAL A 51 -18.45 5.81 -7.97
C VAL A 51 -18.61 5.87 -6.46
N PRO A 52 -18.75 7.05 -5.83
CA PRO A 52 -18.96 7.13 -4.39
C PRO A 52 -20.28 6.45 -3.97
N ALA A 53 -20.36 6.08 -2.69
CA ALA A 53 -21.60 5.58 -2.10
C ALA A 53 -22.78 6.51 -2.36
N ARG A 54 -23.97 5.93 -2.58
CA ARG A 54 -25.21 6.72 -2.72
C ARG A 54 -25.61 7.43 -1.42
N GLN A 55 -25.25 6.84 -0.28
CA GLN A 55 -25.46 7.39 1.05
C GLN A 55 -24.11 7.51 1.74
N THR A 56 -23.87 8.66 2.35
CA THR A 56 -22.61 8.96 3.05
C THR A 56 -22.83 9.05 4.55
N CYS A 57 -21.76 8.81 5.30
CA CYS A 57 -21.69 9.10 6.72
C CYS A 57 -21.85 10.61 7.00
N PRO A 58 -22.24 10.98 8.24
CA PRO A 58 -22.21 12.37 8.68
C PRO A 58 -20.80 12.94 8.52
N VAL A 59 -20.73 14.17 8.01
CA VAL A 59 -19.46 14.88 7.85
C VAL A 59 -19.20 15.69 9.11
N GLU A 60 -18.09 15.40 9.79
CA GLU A 60 -17.64 16.15 10.96
C GLU A 60 -17.25 17.59 10.60
N ASP A 61 -17.60 18.56 11.47
CA ASP A 61 -17.16 19.95 11.30
C ASP A 61 -15.75 20.17 11.87
N LEU A 62 -14.76 20.14 10.96
CA LEU A 62 -13.35 20.37 11.29
C LEU A 62 -12.95 21.86 11.26
N SER A 63 -13.89 22.81 11.18
CA SER A 63 -13.57 24.25 11.11
C SER A 63 -12.83 24.80 12.33
N HIS A 64 -12.91 24.08 13.46
CA HIS A 64 -12.19 24.41 14.69
C HIS A 64 -10.69 24.04 14.63
N ILE A 65 -10.29 23.15 13.73
CA ILE A 65 -8.90 22.73 13.55
C ILE A 65 -8.12 23.82 12.82
N LYS A 66 -7.03 24.27 13.45
CA LYS A 66 -6.10 25.26 12.86
C LYS A 66 -4.99 24.54 12.12
N SER A 67 -5.28 24.12 10.89
CA SER A 67 -4.29 23.56 9.98
C SER A 67 -3.12 24.52 9.71
N LYS A 68 -1.99 23.95 9.32
CA LYS A 68 -0.74 24.67 8.98
C LYS A 68 -0.52 24.65 7.47
N GLU A 69 0.38 25.51 7.00
CA GLU A 69 0.87 25.54 5.60
C GLU A 69 -0.25 25.58 4.53
N ASN A 70 -1.36 26.26 4.83
CA ASN A 70 -2.53 26.43 3.96
C ASN A 70 -3.25 25.13 3.53
N LEU A 71 -3.01 24.02 4.22
CA LEU A 71 -3.80 22.80 4.01
C LEU A 71 -5.18 22.93 4.66
N GLN A 72 -6.16 22.19 4.14
CA GLN A 72 -7.44 22.01 4.82
C GLN A 72 -7.36 20.73 5.66
N PRO A 73 -8.02 20.66 6.83
CA PRO A 73 -8.06 19.44 7.64
C PRO A 73 -8.59 18.26 6.84
N PHE A 74 -7.91 17.11 6.96
CA PHE A 74 -8.40 15.88 6.39
C PHE A 74 -9.47 15.27 7.29
N HIS A 75 -10.51 14.70 6.69
CA HIS A 75 -11.53 13.95 7.45
C HIS A 75 -11.02 12.55 7.76
N HIS A 76 -10.54 11.86 6.72
CA HIS A 76 -9.84 10.60 6.85
C HIS A 76 -8.57 10.61 6.01
N VAL A 77 -7.47 10.15 6.60
CA VAL A 77 -6.21 9.83 5.94
C VAL A 77 -6.08 8.31 5.93
N PHE A 78 -6.05 7.73 4.74
CA PHE A 78 -5.71 6.32 4.55
C PHE A 78 -4.30 6.23 4.00
N ILE A 79 -3.44 5.43 4.62
CA ILE A 79 -2.12 5.09 4.09
C ILE A 79 -2.14 3.60 3.81
N ILE A 80 -1.94 3.21 2.55
CA ILE A 80 -1.64 1.84 2.16
C ILE A 80 -0.12 1.78 1.97
N MET A 81 0.56 1.11 2.89
CA MET A 81 2.01 0.89 2.83
C MET A 81 2.27 -0.52 2.30
N LEU A 82 2.93 -0.59 1.15
CA LEU A 82 3.40 -1.82 0.51
C LEU A 82 4.91 -1.99 0.75
N GLU A 83 5.49 -3.10 0.31
CA GLU A 83 6.88 -3.46 0.60
C GLU A 83 7.77 -3.47 -0.65
N ASN A 84 8.99 -2.95 -0.50
CA ASN A 84 10.19 -3.22 -1.29
C ASN A 84 9.96 -3.23 -2.81
N MET A 85 9.51 -2.10 -3.35
CA MET A 85 9.27 -1.95 -4.79
C MET A 85 9.49 -0.52 -5.29
N GLY A 86 10.48 -0.34 -6.14
CA GLY A 86 10.86 0.93 -6.72
C GLY A 86 10.15 1.28 -8.02
N ASN A 87 10.25 2.56 -8.39
CA ASN A 87 9.61 3.15 -9.56
C ASN A 87 10.02 2.47 -10.87
N LYS A 88 11.27 2.00 -11.00
CA LYS A 88 11.73 1.32 -12.22
C LYS A 88 11.01 0.01 -12.47
N VAL A 89 10.54 -0.66 -11.42
CA VAL A 89 9.79 -1.91 -11.54
C VAL A 89 8.30 -1.64 -11.69
N ILE A 90 7.76 -0.59 -11.06
CA ILE A 90 6.32 -0.32 -11.04
C ILE A 90 5.83 0.36 -12.31
N ILE A 91 6.52 1.40 -12.77
CA ILE A 91 6.02 2.27 -13.83
C ILE A 91 6.01 1.52 -15.17
N GLY A 92 4.84 1.45 -15.80
CA GLY A 92 4.61 0.73 -17.06
C GLY A 92 4.51 -0.78 -16.91
N ASN A 93 4.47 -1.31 -15.68
CA ASN A 93 4.42 -2.75 -15.44
C ASN A 93 3.02 -3.33 -15.72
N GLU A 94 2.94 -4.26 -16.69
CA GLU A 94 1.70 -4.92 -17.10
C GLU A 94 1.09 -5.82 -16.01
N TYR A 95 1.86 -6.22 -15.01
CA TYR A 95 1.40 -7.01 -13.86
C TYR A 95 0.87 -6.13 -12.72
N MET A 96 1.03 -4.80 -12.81
CA MET A 96 0.49 -3.82 -11.88
C MET A 96 -0.41 -2.78 -12.58
N PRO A 97 -1.44 -3.22 -13.33
CA PRO A 97 -2.23 -2.31 -14.15
C PRO A 97 -3.03 -1.30 -13.32
N PHE A 98 -3.49 -1.64 -12.11
CA PHE A 98 -4.27 -0.72 -11.30
C PHE A 98 -3.41 0.38 -10.67
N ILE A 99 -2.23 0.06 -10.15
CA ILE A 99 -1.28 1.06 -9.65
C ILE A 99 -0.89 2.03 -10.75
N ASN A 100 -0.57 1.53 -11.96
CA ASN A 100 -0.27 2.38 -13.10
C ASN A 100 -1.47 3.25 -13.53
N LEU A 101 -2.68 2.70 -13.49
CA LEU A 101 -3.91 3.46 -13.70
C LEU A 101 -4.05 4.61 -12.68
N LEU A 102 -3.69 4.39 -11.41
CA LEU A 102 -3.71 5.44 -10.40
C LEU A 102 -2.66 6.52 -10.68
N ILE A 103 -1.43 6.12 -11.02
CA ILE A 103 -0.33 7.03 -11.37
C ILE A 103 -0.74 7.96 -12.51
N GLU A 104 -1.40 7.44 -13.54
CA GLU A 104 -1.80 8.21 -14.73
C GLU A 104 -3.01 9.15 -14.50
N ASN A 105 -3.75 8.99 -13.40
CA ASN A 105 -5.03 9.68 -13.21
C ASN A 105 -5.15 10.51 -11.93
N PHE A 106 -4.26 10.34 -10.95
CA PHE A 106 -4.33 11.03 -9.64
C PHE A 106 -3.03 11.78 -9.31
N GLY A 107 -2.88 12.22 -8.06
CA GLY A 107 -1.61 12.80 -7.62
C GLY A 107 -0.51 11.75 -7.67
N PHE A 108 0.65 12.09 -8.23
CA PHE A 108 1.83 11.24 -8.27
C PHE A 108 3.07 12.07 -7.94
N ALA A 109 3.77 11.70 -6.87
CA ALA A 109 5.09 12.26 -6.57
C ALA A 109 6.16 11.43 -7.29
N ALA A 110 6.57 11.91 -8.47
CA ALA A 110 7.52 11.24 -9.34
C ALA A 110 8.94 11.20 -8.78
N GLU A 111 9.26 12.03 -7.78
CA GLU A 111 10.56 12.11 -7.10
C GLU A 111 10.39 11.83 -5.60
N TYR A 112 9.72 10.71 -5.26
CA TYR A 112 9.50 10.27 -3.89
C TYR A 112 10.45 9.13 -3.51
N TYR A 113 10.92 9.11 -2.27
CA TYR A 113 11.98 8.20 -1.83
C TYR A 113 11.65 7.54 -0.50
N GLY A 114 12.12 6.30 -0.31
CA GLY A 114 12.24 5.71 1.02
C GLY A 114 13.27 6.48 1.84
N VAL A 115 13.17 6.41 3.16
CA VAL A 115 14.08 7.14 4.06
C VAL A 115 15.44 6.44 4.18
N THR A 116 15.45 5.13 4.27
CA THR A 116 16.64 4.29 4.43
C THR A 116 16.34 2.88 3.94
N HIS A 117 17.34 2.00 3.99
CA HIS A 117 17.12 0.57 4.13
C HIS A 117 17.45 0.11 5.55
N THR A 118 16.74 -0.85 6.15
CA THR A 118 15.65 -1.70 5.63
C THR A 118 14.25 -1.26 6.11
N SER A 119 13.23 -2.11 6.03
CA SER A 119 11.79 -1.78 6.04
C SER A 119 11.32 -1.10 7.32
N LEU A 120 11.49 -1.71 8.49
CA LEU A 120 11.03 -1.19 9.80
C LEU A 120 11.44 0.28 10.04
N PRO A 121 12.71 0.68 9.83
CA PRO A 121 13.12 2.09 9.87
C PRO A 121 12.24 3.06 9.07
N ASN A 122 11.70 2.67 7.91
CA ASN A 122 10.83 3.51 7.07
C ASN A 122 9.44 3.70 7.70
N TYR A 123 8.86 2.63 8.24
CA TYR A 123 7.61 2.70 9.01
C TYR A 123 7.74 3.62 10.24
N ILE A 124 8.86 3.53 10.95
CA ILE A 124 9.16 4.37 12.11
C ILE A 124 9.41 5.81 11.68
N ALA A 125 10.10 6.03 10.56
CA ALA A 125 10.31 7.35 9.99
C ALA A 125 8.98 8.04 9.62
N LEU A 126 8.04 7.32 9.00
CA LEU A 126 6.73 7.85 8.66
C LEU A 126 5.85 8.13 9.88
N THR A 127 6.02 7.41 10.99
CA THR A 127 5.15 7.53 12.17
C THR A 127 5.75 8.34 13.33
N SER A 128 7.04 8.66 13.30
CA SER A 128 7.71 9.45 14.34
C SER A 128 8.63 10.56 13.82
N GLY A 129 8.72 10.71 12.50
CA GLY A 129 9.57 11.74 11.87
C GLY A 129 11.06 11.46 11.97
N SER A 130 11.47 10.27 12.40
CA SER A 130 12.87 9.85 12.49
C SER A 130 12.93 8.34 12.38
N ASN A 131 13.97 7.77 11.77
CA ASN A 131 14.24 6.33 11.86
C ASN A 131 14.96 5.95 13.17
N TRP A 132 15.29 6.93 14.02
CA TRP A 132 16.03 6.80 15.28
C TRP A 132 17.32 5.99 15.16
N TRP A 133 18.03 6.16 14.05
CA TRP A 133 19.27 5.44 13.73
C TRP A 133 19.10 3.91 13.68
N SER A 134 17.88 3.44 13.41
CA SER A 134 17.63 2.03 13.12
C SER A 134 18.10 1.68 11.72
N HIS A 135 18.69 0.49 11.59
CA HIS A 135 19.28 -0.02 10.34
C HIS A 135 18.98 -1.52 10.12
N ASN A 136 17.95 -2.06 10.78
CA ASN A 136 17.54 -3.46 10.65
C ASN A 136 16.07 -3.65 11.04
N ASP A 137 15.50 -4.81 10.68
CA ASP A 137 14.11 -5.19 11.00
C ASP A 137 13.99 -6.01 12.29
N SER A 138 14.94 -5.88 13.22
CA SER A 138 14.84 -6.64 14.47
C SER A 138 13.57 -6.25 15.21
N THR A 139 12.73 -7.26 15.46
CA THR A 139 11.45 -7.13 16.18
C THR A 139 11.66 -6.94 17.69
N GLU A 140 12.92 -6.95 18.16
CA GLU A 140 13.31 -6.64 19.54
C GLU A 140 13.57 -5.14 19.77
N GLN A 141 13.54 -4.33 18.70
CA GLN A 141 13.75 -2.90 18.80
C GLN A 141 12.62 -2.21 19.57
N VAL A 142 12.97 -1.07 20.17
CA VAL A 142 12.05 -0.27 20.97
C VAL A 142 12.31 1.21 20.71
N PHE A 143 11.29 1.93 20.27
CA PHE A 143 11.36 3.37 20.02
C PHE A 143 10.55 4.10 21.09
N ASN A 144 11.21 4.46 22.20
CA ASN A 144 10.57 5.22 23.27
C ASN A 144 10.49 6.72 22.93
N HIS A 145 9.73 7.05 21.90
CA HIS A 145 9.59 8.38 21.32
C HIS A 145 8.14 8.69 20.99
N THR A 146 7.80 9.98 20.97
CA THR A 146 6.49 10.44 20.50
C THR A 146 6.27 10.03 19.05
N CYS A 147 5.09 9.51 18.77
CA CYS A 147 4.65 9.14 17.43
C CYS A 147 3.34 9.86 17.07
N ILE A 148 2.92 9.73 15.80
CA ILE A 148 1.71 10.35 15.27
C ILE A 148 0.46 9.95 16.07
N ALA A 149 0.37 8.72 16.56
CA ALA A 149 -0.74 8.27 17.40
C ALA A 149 -0.87 9.08 18.70
N ASP A 150 0.26 9.45 19.33
CA ASP A 150 0.24 10.31 20.53
C ASP A 150 -0.33 11.70 20.21
N GLN A 151 0.05 12.28 19.07
CA GLN A 151 -0.42 13.61 18.66
C GLN A 151 -1.90 13.61 18.27
N LEU A 152 -2.35 12.56 17.57
CA LEU A 152 -3.74 12.40 17.18
C LEU A 152 -4.65 12.32 18.40
N GLU A 153 -4.33 11.45 19.36
CA GLU A 153 -5.09 11.31 20.61
C GLU A 153 -5.13 12.63 21.41
N GLN A 154 -4.00 13.33 21.50
CA GLN A 154 -3.93 14.64 22.18
C GLN A 154 -4.82 15.71 21.52
N ASN A 155 -5.13 15.57 20.23
CA ASN A 155 -5.99 16.48 19.47
C ASN A 155 -7.40 15.92 19.24
N GLY A 156 -7.78 14.87 19.97
CA GLY A 156 -9.12 14.25 19.87
C GLY A 156 -9.37 13.50 18.56
N GLN A 157 -8.32 13.25 17.77
CA GLN A 157 -8.38 12.48 16.54
C GLN A 157 -8.21 10.99 16.86
N THR A 158 -8.81 10.14 16.04
CA THR A 158 -8.79 8.68 16.18
C THR A 158 -7.85 8.05 15.16
N TRP A 159 -7.23 6.93 15.53
CA TRP A 159 -6.29 6.24 14.66
C TRP A 159 -6.46 4.72 14.78
N ARG A 160 -6.17 3.99 13.69
CA ARG A 160 -6.01 2.53 13.69
C ARG A 160 -4.91 2.11 12.73
N ASN A 161 -4.27 0.99 13.05
CA ASN A 161 -3.50 0.20 12.11
C ASN A 161 -4.29 -1.05 11.73
N TYR A 162 -4.56 -1.24 10.45
CA TYR A 162 -5.28 -2.35 9.87
C TYR A 162 -4.26 -3.30 9.22
N ALA A 163 -3.91 -4.36 9.93
CA ALA A 163 -2.93 -5.33 9.47
C ALA A 163 -3.62 -6.57 8.93
N GLN A 164 -3.29 -6.95 7.69
CA GLN A 164 -3.78 -8.20 7.12
C GLN A 164 -3.20 -9.39 7.89
N SER A 165 -4.02 -10.43 8.05
CA SER A 165 -3.61 -11.69 8.65
C SER A 165 -3.20 -11.66 10.13
N ILE A 166 -3.33 -10.54 10.85
CA ILE A 166 -3.28 -10.60 12.33
C ILE A 166 -4.52 -11.31 12.89
N PRO A 167 -4.39 -12.14 13.94
CA PRO A 167 -5.49 -12.99 14.39
C PRO A 167 -6.60 -12.25 15.15
N TYR A 168 -6.24 -11.19 15.88
CA TYR A 168 -7.15 -10.41 16.69
C TYR A 168 -6.54 -9.04 17.00
N ALA A 169 -7.36 -8.11 17.50
CA ALA A 169 -6.90 -6.76 17.82
C ALA A 169 -5.90 -6.74 18.98
N GLY A 170 -4.78 -6.06 18.79
CA GLY A 170 -3.70 -5.97 19.77
C GLY A 170 -2.85 -7.23 19.89
N TYR A 171 -2.79 -8.04 18.82
CA TYR A 171 -1.90 -9.19 18.75
C TYR A 171 -0.44 -8.78 19.00
N LYS A 172 0.21 -9.43 19.97
CA LYS A 172 1.61 -9.19 20.35
C LYS A 172 2.32 -10.42 20.90
N GLU A 173 1.80 -11.61 20.61
CA GLU A 173 2.33 -12.86 21.17
C GLU A 173 3.64 -13.28 20.50
N THR A 174 3.72 -13.13 19.18
CA THR A 174 4.92 -13.39 18.38
C THR A 174 5.10 -12.31 17.31
N SER A 175 6.30 -12.24 16.73
CA SER A 175 6.63 -11.28 15.68
C SER A 175 6.18 -11.69 14.28
N ILE A 176 5.59 -12.89 14.15
CA ILE A 176 5.03 -13.42 12.92
C ILE A 176 3.71 -14.13 13.21
N TYR A 177 2.81 -14.25 12.24
CA TYR A 177 1.58 -15.03 12.40
C TYR A 177 1.13 -15.74 11.11
N PRO A 178 0.65 -17.00 11.17
CA PRO A 178 0.57 -17.86 12.36
C PRO A 178 1.94 -18.39 12.82
N PRO A 179 2.19 -18.51 14.15
CA PRO A 179 3.49 -18.93 14.66
C PRO A 179 3.78 -20.40 14.33
N ASN A 180 5.04 -20.71 13.99
CA ASN A 180 5.51 -22.06 13.63
C ASN A 180 4.81 -22.68 12.41
N SER A 181 4.36 -21.84 11.49
CA SER A 181 3.75 -22.23 10.23
C SER A 181 4.26 -21.34 9.11
N SER A 182 3.70 -21.48 7.92
CA SER A 182 3.86 -20.55 6.81
C SER A 182 3.20 -19.21 7.16
N PHE A 183 3.94 -18.37 7.88
CA PHE A 183 3.49 -17.08 8.41
C PHE A 183 3.13 -16.13 7.27
N LEU A 184 2.13 -15.29 7.46
CA LEU A 184 1.71 -14.27 6.49
C LEU A 184 2.01 -12.87 7.00
N TRP A 185 1.81 -12.65 8.30
CA TRP A 185 2.01 -11.35 8.91
C TRP A 185 3.38 -11.25 9.56
N PHE A 186 4.00 -10.08 9.46
CA PHE A 186 5.23 -9.71 10.16
C PHE A 186 5.02 -8.47 11.02
N GLN A 187 5.66 -8.45 12.20
CA GLN A 187 5.53 -7.38 13.18
C GLN A 187 6.22 -6.08 12.74
N ASP A 188 7.36 -6.17 12.07
CA ASP A 188 8.14 -5.05 11.53
C ASP A 188 7.35 -4.15 10.57
N HIS A 189 6.33 -4.66 9.89
CA HIS A 189 5.42 -3.85 9.06
C HIS A 189 4.41 -3.04 9.90
N CYS A 190 4.36 -3.23 11.23
CA CYS A 190 3.44 -2.53 12.13
C CYS A 190 4.20 -1.62 13.12
N PRO A 191 4.45 -0.34 12.78
CA PRO A 191 5.29 0.55 13.59
C PRO A 191 4.74 0.76 15.00
N PHE A 192 3.41 0.71 15.15
CA PHE A 192 2.74 0.99 16.42
C PHE A 192 3.08 -0.01 17.54
N LEU A 193 3.54 -1.22 17.18
CA LEU A 193 3.98 -2.24 18.13
C LEU A 193 5.36 -1.95 18.73
N PHE A 194 6.13 -1.01 18.17
CA PHE A 194 7.48 -0.69 18.63
C PHE A 194 7.55 0.51 19.59
N TYR A 195 6.43 1.20 19.81
CA TYR A 195 6.33 2.28 20.79
C TYR A 195 5.86 1.72 22.14
N PRO A 196 6.69 1.74 23.21
CA PRO A 196 6.32 1.20 24.52
C PRO A 196 5.01 1.73 25.08
N GLN A 197 4.73 3.01 24.84
CA GLN A 197 3.52 3.68 25.30
C GLN A 197 2.25 3.20 24.60
N ILE A 198 2.35 2.50 23.47
CA ILE A 198 1.24 1.81 22.79
C ILE A 198 1.27 0.34 23.19
N PHE A 199 2.41 -0.33 23.02
CA PHE A 199 2.56 -1.78 23.24
C PHE A 199 2.15 -2.24 24.65
N SER A 200 2.42 -1.41 25.66
CA SER A 200 2.10 -1.69 27.07
C SER A 200 0.68 -1.27 27.50
N GLN A 201 -0.01 -0.45 26.70
CA GLN A 201 -1.35 0.06 27.05
C GLN A 201 -2.43 -0.65 26.23
N SER A 202 -3.20 -1.52 26.89
CA SER A 202 -4.20 -2.37 26.22
C SER A 202 -5.19 -1.59 25.35
N ASP A 203 -5.65 -0.42 25.79
CA ASP A 203 -6.61 0.40 25.06
C ASP A 203 -6.02 0.95 23.75
N ARG A 204 -4.74 1.34 23.76
CA ARG A 204 -4.04 1.83 22.57
C ARG A 204 -3.63 0.69 21.66
N LEU A 205 -3.18 -0.42 22.24
CA LEU A 205 -2.84 -1.62 21.50
C LEU A 205 -4.05 -2.21 20.75
N ALA A 206 -5.27 -2.02 21.28
CA ALA A 206 -6.51 -2.42 20.62
C ALA A 206 -6.79 -1.65 19.30
N ASN A 207 -6.05 -0.58 18.99
CA ASN A 207 -6.11 0.11 17.69
C ASN A 207 -5.30 -0.59 16.59
N VAL A 208 -4.50 -1.60 16.92
CA VAL A 208 -3.89 -2.50 15.93
C VAL A 208 -4.87 -3.64 15.68
N VAL A 209 -5.55 -3.63 14.53
CA VAL A 209 -6.71 -4.49 14.26
C VAL A 209 -6.53 -5.32 12.98
N PRO A 210 -7.18 -6.51 12.90
CA PRO A 210 -7.27 -7.25 11.64
C PRO A 210 -7.86 -6.39 10.52
N LEU A 211 -7.29 -6.48 9.33
CA LEU A 211 -7.68 -5.68 8.17
C LEU A 211 -9.18 -5.77 7.81
N HIS A 212 -9.81 -6.93 8.01
CA HIS A 212 -11.25 -7.08 7.76
C HIS A 212 -12.13 -6.17 8.62
N GLN A 213 -11.62 -5.59 9.71
CA GLN A 213 -12.34 -4.57 10.48
C GLN A 213 -12.53 -3.27 9.70
N LEU A 214 -11.66 -2.96 8.73
CA LEU A 214 -11.77 -1.74 7.94
C LEU A 214 -13.09 -1.68 7.17
N GLU A 215 -13.56 -2.79 6.61
CA GLU A 215 -14.88 -2.85 5.95
C GLU A 215 -16.00 -2.44 6.91
N ASN A 216 -15.98 -2.97 8.13
CA ASN A 216 -16.98 -2.64 9.13
C ASN A 216 -16.92 -1.15 9.50
N ASP A 217 -15.72 -0.58 9.63
CA ASP A 217 -15.57 0.83 9.97
C ASP A 217 -16.00 1.77 8.84
N LEU A 218 -15.73 1.37 7.59
CA LEU A 218 -16.12 2.10 6.38
C LEU A 218 -17.64 2.15 6.22
N GLU A 219 -18.33 1.05 6.51
CA GLU A 219 -19.79 0.94 6.36
C GLU A 219 -20.58 1.52 7.54
N ASN A 220 -20.04 1.45 8.77
CA ASN A 220 -20.77 1.84 9.98
C ASN A 220 -20.44 3.25 10.50
N CYS A 221 -19.73 4.06 9.70
CA CYS A 221 -19.34 5.43 10.07
C CYS A 221 -18.47 5.49 11.34
N THR A 222 -17.62 4.49 11.54
CA THR A 222 -16.63 4.43 12.63
C THR A 222 -15.19 4.46 12.12
N THR A 223 -15.00 4.85 10.84
CA THR A 223 -13.68 5.03 10.22
C THR A 223 -12.85 6.03 11.02
N PRO A 224 -11.60 5.71 11.38
CA PRO A 224 -10.74 6.61 12.14
C PRO A 224 -10.28 7.78 11.27
N HIS A 225 -9.84 8.86 11.91
CA HIS A 225 -9.23 9.98 11.20
C HIS A 225 -7.93 9.56 10.49
N PHE A 226 -7.17 8.66 11.10
CA PHE A 226 -5.95 8.08 10.54
C PHE A 226 -6.04 6.55 10.45
N ALA A 227 -6.00 6.02 9.24
CA ALA A 227 -6.04 4.59 8.95
C ALA A 227 -4.73 4.17 8.26
N PHE A 228 -3.91 3.40 8.95
CA PHE A 228 -2.67 2.83 8.39
C PHE A 228 -2.93 1.37 8.01
N ILE A 229 -2.76 1.02 6.74
CA ILE A 229 -3.15 -0.27 6.17
C ILE A 229 -1.90 -0.99 5.70
N THR A 230 -1.68 -2.20 6.22
CA THR A 230 -0.51 -3.03 5.90
C THR A 230 -0.99 -4.39 5.39
N PRO A 231 -0.71 -4.73 4.12
CA PRO A 231 -0.93 -6.07 3.61
C PRO A 231 -0.06 -7.11 4.34
N ASP A 232 -0.37 -8.38 4.10
CA ASP A 232 0.48 -9.49 4.52
C ASP A 232 1.50 -9.82 3.42
N ALA A 233 2.43 -10.73 3.73
CA ALA A 233 3.51 -11.17 2.85
C ALA A 233 3.05 -11.51 1.42
N CYS A 234 1.80 -11.94 1.22
CA CYS A 234 1.34 -12.34 -0.11
C CYS A 234 0.77 -11.20 -0.93
N HIS A 235 0.45 -10.09 -0.29
CA HIS A 235 -0.23 -8.95 -0.89
C HIS A 235 0.61 -7.66 -0.81
N ASP A 236 1.78 -7.69 -0.16
CA ASP A 236 2.67 -6.54 -0.01
C ASP A 236 3.63 -6.32 -1.18
N MET A 237 3.67 -7.26 -2.14
CA MET A 237 4.56 -7.33 -3.31
C MET A 237 6.00 -7.78 -3.05
N HIS A 238 6.39 -7.99 -1.78
CA HIS A 238 7.73 -8.43 -1.41
C HIS A 238 7.79 -9.92 -1.06
N GLY A 239 6.74 -10.47 -0.45
CA GLY A 239 6.78 -11.88 -0.08
C GLY A 239 7.49 -12.14 1.23
N GLY A 240 8.18 -13.27 1.32
CA GLY A 240 8.97 -13.65 2.50
C GLY A 240 8.35 -14.79 3.31
N SER A 241 7.20 -15.31 2.90
CA SER A 241 6.58 -16.47 3.54
C SER A 241 6.79 -17.78 2.79
N ASP A 242 6.35 -18.89 3.40
CA ASP A 242 6.24 -20.18 2.71
C ASP A 242 4.90 -20.33 1.92
N LEU A 243 3.91 -19.43 2.10
CA LEU A 243 2.59 -19.52 1.42
C LEU A 243 2.55 -18.77 0.08
N CYS A 244 3.34 -17.73 -0.03
CA CYS A 244 3.59 -16.99 -1.25
C CYS A 244 5.08 -16.90 -1.46
N PRO A 245 5.52 -16.74 -2.71
CA PRO A 245 6.93 -16.62 -2.99
C PRO A 245 7.56 -15.48 -2.20
N SER A 246 8.87 -15.57 -1.97
CA SER A 246 9.66 -14.42 -1.56
C SER A 246 10.47 -13.93 -2.74
N VAL A 247 10.72 -12.62 -2.80
CA VAL A 247 11.76 -12.05 -3.65
C VAL A 247 13.14 -12.28 -3.00
N HIS A 248 13.43 -13.46 -2.40
CA HIS A 248 14.77 -13.81 -1.81
C HIS A 248 15.80 -14.18 -2.87
N LEU A 249 15.70 -13.54 -4.01
CA LEU A 249 16.35 -13.98 -5.21
C LEU A 249 17.61 -13.16 -5.40
N TYR A 250 18.72 -13.79 -4.99
CA TYR A 250 20.09 -13.56 -5.46
C TYR A 250 20.88 -12.46 -4.73
N PRO A 251 21.54 -12.82 -3.62
CA PRO A 251 22.79 -12.17 -3.22
C PRO A 251 23.69 -11.92 -4.43
N ASN A 252 23.83 -10.65 -4.80
CA ASN A 252 24.74 -10.08 -5.81
C ASN A 252 24.28 -10.06 -7.29
N GLU A 253 22.97 -10.06 -7.60
CA GLU A 253 22.47 -9.86 -8.98
C GLU A 253 21.56 -8.62 -9.10
N PRO A 254 22.13 -7.40 -9.22
CA PRO A 254 21.35 -6.20 -9.50
C PRO A 254 20.67 -6.30 -10.89
N ASN A 255 19.50 -5.69 -11.02
CA ASN A 255 18.60 -5.67 -12.19
C ASN A 255 17.69 -6.89 -12.38
N LYS A 256 17.74 -7.89 -11.50
CA LYS A 256 17.02 -9.15 -11.74
C LYS A 256 15.49 -9.00 -11.73
N LEU A 257 14.94 -8.06 -10.97
CA LEU A 257 13.50 -7.75 -11.07
C LEU A 257 13.14 -7.23 -12.46
N LEU A 258 14.03 -6.48 -13.12
CA LEU A 258 13.77 -5.93 -14.45
C LEU A 258 13.72 -7.03 -15.52
N ASP A 259 14.48 -8.12 -15.37
CA ASP A 259 14.37 -9.29 -16.26
C ASP A 259 12.97 -9.92 -16.19
N CYS A 260 12.33 -9.86 -15.03
CA CYS A 260 10.99 -10.40 -14.85
C CYS A 260 9.89 -9.55 -15.47
N LEU A 261 10.20 -8.35 -16.01
CA LEU A 261 9.26 -7.57 -16.81
C LEU A 261 9.00 -8.21 -18.19
N ASP A 262 9.96 -8.92 -18.77
CA ASP A 262 9.77 -9.57 -20.07
C ASP A 262 8.96 -10.86 -19.91
N ALA A 263 7.70 -10.84 -20.35
CA ALA A 263 6.79 -11.99 -20.32
C ALA A 263 7.36 -13.27 -20.96
N ASN A 264 8.35 -13.17 -21.86
CA ASN A 264 9.01 -14.31 -22.48
C ASN A 264 10.01 -15.02 -21.55
N VAL A 265 10.42 -14.38 -20.46
CA VAL A 265 11.24 -15.02 -19.42
C VAL A 265 10.37 -16.00 -18.64
N THR A 266 10.67 -17.28 -18.77
CA THR A 266 9.93 -18.39 -18.14
C THR A 266 10.63 -18.95 -16.90
N LEU A 267 11.59 -18.22 -16.32
CA LEU A 267 12.20 -18.60 -15.05
C LEU A 267 11.09 -18.71 -13.98
N GLU A 268 11.08 -19.81 -13.24
CA GLU A 268 10.09 -20.10 -12.19
C GLU A 268 9.97 -18.93 -11.20
N ASP A 269 11.11 -18.35 -10.88
CA ASP A 269 11.26 -17.15 -10.06
C ASP A 269 10.53 -15.93 -10.61
N CYS A 270 10.61 -15.67 -11.91
CA CYS A 270 9.88 -14.55 -12.51
C CYS A 270 8.37 -14.79 -12.51
N GLN A 271 7.91 -16.04 -12.61
CA GLN A 271 6.48 -16.35 -12.48
C GLN A 271 5.99 -16.06 -11.06
N LYS A 272 6.80 -16.42 -10.06
CA LYS A 272 6.57 -16.14 -8.64
C LYS A 272 6.55 -14.65 -8.32
N ILE A 273 7.52 -13.89 -8.83
CA ILE A 273 7.60 -12.42 -8.69
C ILE A 273 6.38 -11.76 -9.34
N ARG A 274 6.02 -12.14 -10.57
CA ARG A 274 4.81 -11.62 -11.26
C ARG A 274 3.53 -11.93 -10.49
N TYR A 275 3.46 -13.07 -9.81
CA TYR A 275 2.34 -13.41 -8.94
C TYR A 275 2.25 -12.42 -7.76
N LEU A 276 3.36 -12.09 -7.09
CA LEU A 276 3.38 -11.10 -6.01
C LEU A 276 2.97 -9.71 -6.52
N TRP A 277 3.51 -9.27 -7.66
CA TRP A 277 3.15 -8.00 -8.29
C TRP A 277 1.64 -7.91 -8.56
N LYS A 278 1.07 -8.96 -9.17
CA LYS A 278 -0.37 -9.01 -9.44
C LYS A 278 -1.20 -9.02 -8.16
N THR A 279 -0.77 -9.79 -7.16
CA THR A 279 -1.54 -9.95 -5.91
C THR A 279 -1.55 -8.66 -5.10
N GLY A 280 -0.43 -7.92 -5.07
CA GLY A 280 -0.40 -6.60 -4.46
C GLY A 280 -1.19 -5.55 -5.27
N ASP A 281 -1.17 -5.60 -6.60
CA ASP A 281 -1.97 -4.70 -7.43
C ASP A 281 -3.46 -4.92 -7.19
N ASP A 282 -3.88 -6.18 -7.09
CA ASP A 282 -5.24 -6.59 -6.74
C ASP A 282 -5.61 -6.15 -5.31
N PHE A 283 -4.69 -6.20 -4.35
CA PHE A 283 -4.89 -5.68 -3.00
C PHE A 283 -5.14 -4.17 -3.01
N VAL A 284 -4.30 -3.39 -3.69
CA VAL A 284 -4.49 -1.93 -3.84
C VAL A 284 -5.82 -1.65 -4.52
N ARG A 285 -6.14 -2.38 -5.59
CA ARG A 285 -7.42 -2.28 -6.29
C ARG A 285 -8.60 -2.50 -5.37
N GLU A 286 -8.56 -3.57 -4.58
CA GLU A 286 -9.62 -3.91 -3.64
C GLU A 286 -9.85 -2.81 -2.61
N TRP A 287 -8.79 -2.39 -1.90
CA TRP A 287 -8.94 -1.47 -0.77
C TRP A 287 -9.17 -0.03 -1.21
N VAL A 288 -8.51 0.45 -2.26
CA VAL A 288 -8.83 1.77 -2.83
C VAL A 288 -10.29 1.81 -3.28
N THR A 289 -10.76 0.75 -3.95
CA THR A 289 -12.17 0.68 -4.40
C THR A 289 -13.13 0.66 -3.21
N LYS A 290 -12.90 -0.19 -2.21
CA LYS A 290 -13.75 -0.29 -1.01
C LYS A 290 -13.82 1.03 -0.26
N ILE A 291 -12.67 1.70 -0.07
CA ILE A 291 -12.64 3.01 0.60
C ILE A 291 -13.48 4.00 -0.19
N ILE A 292 -13.23 4.20 -1.49
CA ILE A 292 -13.89 5.23 -2.31
C ILE A 292 -15.40 4.98 -2.45
N GLN A 293 -15.80 3.72 -2.52
CA GLN A 293 -17.19 3.32 -2.66
C GLN A 293 -17.94 3.27 -1.32
N SER A 294 -17.26 3.44 -0.19
CA SER A 294 -17.88 3.38 1.14
C SER A 294 -18.65 4.66 1.50
N PRO A 295 -19.60 4.57 2.45
CA PRO A 295 -20.21 5.73 3.08
C PRO A 295 -19.21 6.68 3.76
N SER A 296 -18.05 6.18 4.18
CA SER A 296 -17.01 6.95 4.89
C SER A 296 -16.07 7.73 3.97
N TRP A 297 -16.19 7.60 2.64
CA TRP A 297 -15.49 8.48 1.68
C TRP A 297 -16.17 9.85 1.60
N ILE A 298 -15.94 10.67 2.63
CA ILE A 298 -16.60 11.96 2.86
C ILE A 298 -15.62 13.13 2.91
N GLY A 299 -16.17 14.35 2.91
CA GLY A 299 -15.41 15.57 3.19
C GLY A 299 -14.12 15.68 2.38
N ASN A 300 -13.06 16.10 3.07
CA ASN A 300 -11.69 16.18 2.57
C ASN A 300 -10.90 14.93 2.96
N SER A 301 -11.29 13.75 2.49
CA SER A 301 -10.53 12.51 2.70
C SER A 301 -9.47 12.28 1.62
N VAL A 302 -8.41 11.55 1.98
CA VAL A 302 -7.28 11.24 1.10
C VAL A 302 -6.80 9.81 1.30
N ILE A 303 -6.41 9.15 0.21
CA ILE A 303 -5.67 7.89 0.23
C ILE A 303 -4.27 8.16 -0.29
N PHE A 304 -3.27 7.72 0.45
CA PHE A 304 -1.89 7.63 0.05
C PHE A 304 -1.55 6.15 -0.20
N VAL A 305 -0.99 5.84 -1.37
CA VAL A 305 -0.42 4.52 -1.66
C VAL A 305 1.07 4.72 -1.89
N THR A 306 1.88 4.01 -1.12
CA THR A 306 3.34 4.09 -1.19
C THR A 306 3.95 2.76 -0.78
N PHE A 307 5.25 2.66 -1.01
CA PHE A 307 6.10 1.60 -0.51
C PHE A 307 6.97 2.15 0.62
N ASP A 308 7.54 1.27 1.43
CA ASP A 308 8.49 1.61 2.48
C ASP A 308 9.87 1.94 1.89
N GLU A 309 10.33 1.13 0.95
CA GLU A 309 11.61 1.25 0.27
C GLU A 309 11.61 0.52 -1.08
N SER A 310 12.73 0.62 -1.80
CA SER A 310 12.92 -0.04 -3.08
C SER A 310 13.46 -1.47 -2.98
N ASN A 311 13.35 -2.18 -4.10
CA ASN A 311 14.06 -3.37 -4.51
C ASN A 311 15.55 -3.55 -4.14
N PHE A 312 16.00 -4.47 -3.29
CA PHE A 312 17.44 -4.75 -3.19
C PHE A 312 18.04 -5.35 -4.48
N ASN A 313 17.22 -5.96 -5.34
CA ASN A 313 17.62 -6.43 -6.67
C ASN A 313 17.39 -5.38 -7.79
N GLU A 314 16.97 -4.15 -7.45
CA GLU A 314 16.94 -3.05 -8.40
C GLU A 314 18.36 -2.50 -8.67
N PRO A 315 18.54 -1.67 -9.72
CA PRO A 315 19.82 -1.01 -9.96
C PRO A 315 20.31 -0.26 -8.71
N LEU A 316 21.60 -0.37 -8.39
CA LEU A 316 22.19 0.26 -7.19
C LEU A 316 21.96 1.78 -7.15
N ASP A 317 21.96 2.43 -8.32
CA ASP A 317 21.71 3.86 -8.49
C ASP A 317 20.24 4.26 -8.29
N GLU A 318 19.32 3.29 -8.19
CA GLU A 318 17.97 3.50 -7.67
C GLU A 318 17.87 3.16 -6.19
N PHE A 319 18.48 2.05 -5.78
CA PHE A 319 18.43 1.54 -4.41
C PHE A 319 18.94 2.54 -3.37
N ILE A 320 20.10 3.17 -3.60
CA ILE A 320 20.68 4.09 -2.61
C ILE A 320 20.11 5.52 -2.67
N ARG A 321 19.21 5.82 -3.62
CA ARG A 321 18.68 7.18 -3.77
C ARG A 321 17.92 7.60 -2.52
N GLY A 322 17.95 8.88 -2.25
CA GLY A 322 17.26 9.44 -1.09
C GLY A 322 16.82 10.86 -1.31
N GLY A 323 15.88 11.26 -0.46
CA GLY A 323 15.25 12.56 -0.48
C GLY A 323 15.76 13.49 0.62
N PRO A 324 14.91 14.44 1.06
CA PRO A 324 15.18 15.31 2.20
C PRO A 324 15.71 14.56 3.43
N ASN A 325 16.74 15.10 4.09
CA ASN A 325 17.29 14.54 5.33
C ASN A 325 17.79 13.09 5.22
N THR A 326 18.07 12.60 4.01
CA THR A 326 18.77 11.34 3.81
C THR A 326 20.23 11.47 4.27
N ASP A 327 20.69 10.45 5.01
CA ASP A 327 22.06 10.38 5.49
C ASP A 327 23.07 10.23 4.34
N TYR A 328 24.24 10.86 4.49
CA TYR A 328 25.38 10.67 3.60
C TYR A 328 26.40 9.73 4.24
N ILE A 329 26.63 8.57 3.63
CA ILE A 329 27.60 7.58 4.08
C ILE A 329 28.96 7.86 3.43
N TYR A 330 29.98 8.06 4.26
CA TYR A 330 31.36 8.28 3.83
C TYR A 330 32.12 6.95 3.71
N GLY A 331 32.02 6.32 2.54
CA GLY A 331 32.94 5.26 2.12
C GLY A 331 32.93 4.04 3.05
N SER A 332 31.76 3.43 3.22
CA SER A 332 31.57 2.24 4.06
C SER A 332 31.19 1.03 3.21
N ASN A 333 31.74 -0.13 3.56
CA ASN A 333 31.19 -1.40 3.09
C ASN A 333 29.93 -1.67 3.91
N PHE A 334 28.78 -1.59 3.26
CA PHE A 334 27.52 -1.98 3.85
C PHE A 334 27.27 -3.45 3.56
N THR A 335 26.94 -4.22 4.59
CA THR A 335 26.53 -5.61 4.43
C THR A 335 25.11 -5.76 4.93
N PHE A 336 24.23 -6.18 4.04
CA PHE A 336 22.82 -6.43 4.34
C PHE A 336 22.38 -7.70 3.61
N ASP A 337 21.68 -8.60 4.29
CA ASP A 337 21.19 -9.88 3.77
C ASP A 337 22.20 -10.69 2.92
N GLY A 338 23.47 -10.70 3.34
CA GLY A 338 24.54 -11.41 2.62
C GLY A 338 25.09 -10.71 1.37
N HIS A 339 24.60 -9.52 1.03
CA HIS A 339 25.20 -8.62 0.04
C HIS A 339 26.19 -7.69 0.71
N SER A 340 27.34 -7.45 0.07
CA SER A 340 28.26 -6.40 0.49
C SER A 340 28.51 -5.44 -0.66
N PHE A 341 28.20 -4.17 -0.47
CA PHE A 341 28.45 -3.12 -1.45
C PHE A 341 29.09 -1.91 -0.79
N PHE A 342 29.95 -1.24 -1.53
CA PHE A 342 30.60 -0.03 -1.07
C PHE A 342 29.69 1.16 -1.35
N ILE A 343 29.35 1.89 -0.30
CA ILE A 343 28.53 3.10 -0.39
C ILE A 343 29.42 4.31 -0.12
N GLN A 344 29.43 5.22 -1.08
CA GLN A 344 29.97 6.56 -0.93
C GLN A 344 28.97 7.53 -1.55
N GLY A 345 28.10 8.10 -0.72
CA GLY A 345 26.97 8.86 -1.23
C GLY A 345 25.83 8.97 -0.25
N LEU A 346 24.71 9.48 -0.76
CA LEU A 346 23.42 9.37 -0.08
C LEU A 346 23.06 7.89 0.08
N TYR A 347 22.45 7.57 1.21
CA TYR A 347 21.89 6.26 1.50
C TYR A 347 20.46 6.41 1.96
N GLY A 348 19.55 6.55 0.98
CA GLY A 348 18.11 6.54 1.23
C GLY A 348 17.52 5.15 1.11
N GLY A 349 16.19 5.07 1.07
CA GLY A 349 15.44 3.83 0.82
C GLY A 349 15.11 3.61 -0.66
N GLY A 350 15.75 4.35 -1.54
CA GLY A 350 15.59 4.27 -2.98
C GLY A 350 14.35 4.95 -3.55
N HIS A 351 14.25 4.94 -4.88
CA HIS A 351 13.23 5.67 -5.63
C HIS A 351 11.92 4.86 -5.73
N ILE A 352 10.91 5.29 -4.98
CA ILE A 352 9.61 4.59 -4.84
C ILE A 352 8.45 5.52 -5.23
N PRO A 353 7.26 4.99 -5.55
CA PRO A 353 6.12 5.85 -5.87
C PRO A 353 5.41 6.32 -4.59
N LEU A 354 4.93 7.56 -4.62
CA LEU A 354 3.81 7.99 -3.79
C LEU A 354 2.66 8.44 -4.68
N ILE A 355 1.53 7.77 -4.52
CA ILE A 355 0.27 8.06 -5.21
C ILE A 355 -0.68 8.72 -4.21
N VAL A 356 -1.36 9.78 -4.62
CA VAL A 356 -2.24 10.60 -3.80
C VAL A 356 -3.62 10.69 -4.44
N ILE A 357 -4.61 10.04 -3.83
CA ILE A 357 -6.00 10.07 -4.26
C ILE A 357 -6.76 11.01 -3.31
N SER A 358 -6.92 12.26 -3.72
CA SER A 358 -7.71 13.24 -2.97
C SER A 358 -9.16 13.22 -3.41
N ARG A 359 -10.10 13.16 -2.44
CA ARG A 359 -11.53 13.27 -2.74
C ARG A 359 -11.91 14.63 -3.33
N ASN A 360 -11.34 15.71 -2.80
CA ASN A 360 -11.66 17.07 -3.21
C ASN A 360 -10.86 17.55 -4.41
N TYR A 361 -9.70 16.94 -4.66
CA TYR A 361 -8.83 17.23 -5.78
C TYR A 361 -8.47 15.96 -6.57
N PRO A 362 -9.46 15.26 -7.16
CA PRO A 362 -9.26 13.97 -7.83
C PRO A 362 -8.72 14.16 -9.26
N TYR A 363 -7.67 14.97 -9.41
CA TYR A 363 -7.09 15.31 -10.70
C TYR A 363 -5.67 14.78 -10.80
N HIS A 364 -5.25 14.48 -12.02
CA HIS A 364 -3.88 14.08 -12.32
C HIS A 364 -2.93 15.26 -12.07
N VAL A 365 -2.02 15.10 -11.12
CA VAL A 365 -0.98 16.08 -10.79
C VAL A 365 0.32 15.32 -10.59
N VAL A 366 1.34 15.63 -11.38
CA VAL A 366 2.67 15.05 -11.21
C VAL A 366 3.57 16.06 -10.50
N SER A 367 4.11 15.68 -9.35
CA SER A 367 5.12 16.45 -8.64
C SER A 367 6.51 15.87 -8.88
N HIS A 368 7.43 16.72 -9.32
CA HIS A 368 8.86 16.38 -9.43
C HIS A 368 9.67 16.93 -8.26
N ARG A 369 9.00 17.33 -7.17
CA ARG A 369 9.69 17.76 -5.96
C ARG A 369 10.21 16.54 -5.22
N THR A 370 11.51 16.54 -4.95
CA THR A 370 12.16 15.55 -4.11
C THR A 370 11.47 15.50 -2.74
N SER A 371 10.97 14.33 -2.38
CA SER A 371 10.21 14.11 -1.14
C SER A 371 10.38 12.69 -0.62
N ASN A 372 10.07 12.45 0.65
CA ASN A 372 10.09 11.11 1.25
C ASN A 372 9.03 11.00 2.36
N HIS A 373 9.11 9.96 3.20
CA HIS A 373 8.17 9.73 4.29
C HIS A 373 8.04 10.89 5.28
N TYR A 374 9.07 11.71 5.46
CA TYR A 374 8.97 12.90 6.30
C TYR A 374 8.06 13.97 5.68
N ASN A 375 8.04 14.11 4.35
CA ASN A 375 7.11 15.00 3.66
C ASN A 375 5.66 14.52 3.80
N LEU A 376 5.44 13.20 3.72
CA LEU A 376 4.12 12.61 3.93
C LEU A 376 3.64 12.86 5.37
N LEU A 377 4.47 12.56 6.37
CA LEU A 377 4.15 12.85 7.77
C LEU A 377 3.86 14.33 8.01
N LYS A 378 4.74 15.23 7.53
CA LYS A 378 4.54 16.69 7.66
C LYS A 378 3.22 17.15 7.06
N THR A 379 2.83 16.57 5.92
CA THR A 379 1.55 16.89 5.26
C THR A 379 0.36 16.50 6.12
N ILE A 380 0.42 15.33 6.75
CA ILE A 380 -0.62 14.83 7.66
C ILE A 380 -0.69 15.70 8.92
N GLU A 381 0.44 15.94 9.57
CA GLU A 381 0.55 16.81 10.74
C GLU A 381 0.03 18.22 10.44
N ALA A 382 0.41 18.78 9.29
CA ALA A 382 -0.04 20.10 8.87
C ALA A 382 -1.55 20.16 8.66
N SER A 383 -2.17 19.10 8.12
CA SER A 383 -3.61 19.06 7.90
C SER A 383 -4.39 19.21 9.21
N TRP A 384 -3.93 18.58 10.30
CA TRP A 384 -4.58 18.64 11.61
C TRP A 384 -3.99 19.68 12.57
N GLY A 385 -3.02 20.48 12.10
CA GLY A 385 -2.38 21.51 12.92
C GLY A 385 -1.46 20.95 14.01
N LEU A 386 -1.04 19.69 13.88
CA LEU A 386 -0.14 19.01 14.82
C LEU A 386 1.28 19.59 14.74
N ASP A 387 2.05 19.47 15.82
CA ASP A 387 3.48 19.78 15.79
C ASP A 387 4.22 18.83 14.84
N TYR A 388 5.30 19.31 14.23
CA TYR A 388 6.05 18.48 13.29
C TYR A 388 7.06 17.62 14.03
N LEU A 389 6.96 16.30 13.91
CA LEU A 389 7.85 15.34 14.58
C LEU A 389 9.18 15.20 13.83
N GLY A 390 10.28 15.11 14.59
CA GLY A 390 11.61 14.79 14.04
C GLY A 390 12.00 15.63 12.81
N PHE A 391 12.47 14.98 11.76
CA PHE A 391 12.83 15.59 10.47
C PHE A 391 11.63 16.16 9.70
N ALA A 392 10.37 15.81 10.02
CA ALA A 392 9.22 16.53 9.47
C ALA A 392 9.24 18.03 9.84
N SER A 393 9.90 18.39 10.95
CA SER A 393 10.10 19.77 11.38
C SER A 393 11.17 20.55 10.59
N ASP A 394 11.94 19.89 9.71
CA ASP A 394 12.90 20.56 8.83
C ASP A 394 12.14 21.43 7.82
N ASN A 395 12.23 22.77 7.97
CA ASN A 395 11.55 23.72 7.09
C ASN A 395 12.38 24.13 5.87
N ILE A 396 13.58 23.56 5.70
CA ILE A 396 14.48 23.81 4.58
C ILE A 396 14.29 22.72 3.51
N GLN A 397 14.27 21.46 3.94
CA GLN A 397 14.24 20.31 3.02
C GLN A 397 12.88 19.60 2.99
N VAL A 398 12.13 19.61 4.11
CA VAL A 398 10.84 18.92 4.20
C VAL A 398 9.70 19.93 4.10
N SER A 399 8.96 19.86 3.01
CA SER A 399 7.78 20.69 2.76
C SER A 399 6.53 19.84 2.66
N VAL A 400 5.36 20.41 3.00
CA VAL A 400 4.08 19.74 2.74
C VAL A 400 3.84 19.51 1.25
N LEU A 401 3.12 18.42 0.96
CA LEU A 401 2.74 18.00 -0.38
C LEU A 401 1.46 18.72 -0.85
N SER A 402 1.43 20.06 -0.72
CA SER A 402 0.28 20.93 -1.01
C SER A 402 -0.17 20.95 -2.47
N GLU A 403 0.70 20.57 -3.39
CA GLU A 403 0.41 20.50 -4.83
C GLU A 403 -0.71 19.51 -5.15
N PHE A 404 -0.89 18.48 -4.33
CA PHE A 404 -1.97 17.50 -4.50
C PHE A 404 -3.30 17.95 -3.88
N PHE A 405 -3.34 19.08 -3.17
CA PHE A 405 -4.50 19.54 -2.40
C PHE A 405 -4.94 20.96 -2.71
N SER A 406 -4.60 21.46 -3.91
CA SER A 406 -5.04 22.78 -4.35
C SER A 406 -5.34 22.84 -5.83
N SER A 407 -6.34 23.63 -6.20
CA SER A 407 -6.75 23.84 -7.59
C SER A 407 -5.81 24.79 -8.37
N SER A 408 -4.86 25.43 -7.69
CA SER A 408 -3.99 26.46 -8.26
C SER A 408 -2.88 25.92 -9.18
N PHE A 409 -2.49 24.65 -9.05
CA PHE A 409 -1.43 24.07 -9.88
C PHE A 409 -1.90 23.62 -11.28
N ASN A 410 -3.22 23.62 -11.53
CA ASN A 410 -3.83 23.24 -12.81
C ASN A 410 -3.81 24.34 -13.90
N LYS A 411 -2.98 25.39 -13.79
CA LYS A 411 -2.94 26.48 -14.78
C LYS A 411 -1.75 26.47 -15.74
N SER A 412 -0.84 25.52 -15.63
CA SER A 412 0.25 25.34 -16.58
C SER A 412 0.16 23.93 -17.15
N PHE A 413 0.03 23.84 -18.47
CA PHE A 413 -0.06 22.61 -19.29
C PHE A 413 -1.48 22.06 -19.51
N LEU A 414 -2.32 22.85 -20.18
CA LEU A 414 -3.22 22.35 -21.23
C LEU A 414 -2.77 22.91 -22.57
#